data_AF-A0A3D5LCN2-F1
#
_entry.id   AF-A0A3D5LCN2-F1
#
_cell.length_a   1.000
_cell.length_b   1.000
_cell.length_c   1.000
_cell.angle_alpha   90.00
_cell.angle_beta   90.00
_cell.angle_gamma   90.00
#
_symmetry.space_group_name_H-M   'P 1'
#
loop_
_entity.id
_entity.type
_entity.pdbx_description
1 polymer ?
#
loop_
_entity_poly.entity_id
_entity_poly.type
_entity_poly.pdbx_seq_one_letter_code
_entity_poly.pdbx_strand_id
1 'polypeptide(L)'
;MKAEQKWKSGQGKLQKKVKKSVGLGICVFLTLLLVSQLHYEKRIQKFVLRNEEELTEFTKNYLEVEQRERRHMFEEWKEENGYSVQLTGLFPENVVAFYMGGFGLAPSSVYYGFYYSPEDIPVGTGEGQLVKAERDNAGWSWQGYGDNGGEIRKIKPHWYYYKCWF
;
A
#
# COMPACT_ATOMS: atom_id res chain seq x y z
N MET A 1 53.14 -3.49 29.80
CA MET A 1 52.92 -2.61 28.61
C MET A 1 52.53 -3.35 27.33
N LYS A 2 53.32 -4.26 26.75
CA LYS A 2 52.99 -4.91 25.45
C LYS A 2 51.67 -5.71 25.44
N ALA A 3 51.34 -6.39 26.54
CA ALA A 3 50.11 -7.19 26.64
C ALA A 3 48.83 -6.32 26.66
N GLU A 4 48.84 -5.20 27.39
CA GLU A 4 47.72 -4.25 27.44
C GLU A 4 47.47 -3.54 26.10
N GLN A 5 48.55 -3.16 25.38
CA GLN A 5 48.41 -2.59 24.04
C GLN A 5 47.78 -3.59 23.06
N LYS A 6 48.18 -4.86 23.12
CA LYS A 6 47.62 -5.93 22.27
C LYS A 6 46.14 -6.18 22.59
N TRP A 7 45.77 -6.15 23.87
CA TRP A 7 44.39 -6.31 24.34
C TRP A 7 43.48 -5.14 23.90
N LYS A 8 43.91 -3.88 24.10
CA LYS A 8 43.19 -2.69 23.64
C LYS A 8 43.02 -2.65 22.11
N SER A 9 44.06 -3.04 21.36
CA SER A 9 43.99 -3.20 19.90
C SER A 9 42.98 -4.28 19.47
N GLY A 10 42.93 -5.41 20.18
CA GLY A 10 41.97 -6.48 19.93
C GLY A 10 40.53 -6.04 20.16
N GLN A 11 40.25 -5.34 21.26
CA GLN A 11 38.92 -4.78 21.55
C GLN A 11 38.49 -3.75 20.50
N GLY A 12 39.39 -2.86 20.07
CA GLY A 12 39.09 -1.88 19.01
C GLY A 12 38.77 -2.53 17.65
N LYS A 13 39.47 -3.62 17.29
CA LYS A 13 39.17 -4.39 16.07
C LYS A 13 37.83 -5.12 16.17
N LEU A 14 37.51 -5.69 17.32
CA LEU A 14 36.24 -6.37 17.57
C LEU A 14 35.07 -5.37 17.51
N GLN A 15 35.19 -4.21 18.16
CA GLN A 15 34.19 -3.15 18.08
C GLN A 15 33.97 -2.64 16.65
N LYS A 16 35.05 -2.47 15.86
CA LYS A 16 34.92 -2.10 14.43
C LYS A 16 34.20 -3.18 13.62
N LYS A 17 34.45 -4.47 13.86
CA LYS A 17 33.73 -5.57 13.20
C LYS A 17 32.24 -5.58 13.58
N VAL A 18 31.92 -5.44 14.86
CA VAL A 18 30.54 -5.39 15.36
C VAL A 18 29.78 -4.21 14.73
N LYS A 19 30.36 -2.99 14.73
CA LYS A 19 29.74 -1.82 14.10
C LYS A 19 29.49 -2.02 12.60
N LYS A 20 30.42 -2.65 11.88
CA LYS A 20 30.24 -3.00 10.46
C LYS A 20 29.12 -4.02 10.25
N SER A 21 29.05 -5.07 11.08
CA SER A 21 28.00 -6.10 11.00
C SER A 21 26.62 -5.52 11.32
N VAL A 22 26.51 -4.66 12.35
CA VAL A 22 25.25 -3.97 12.69
C VAL A 22 24.83 -3.03 11.56
N GLY A 23 25.75 -2.24 11.01
CA GLY A 23 25.46 -1.36 9.88
C GLY A 23 24.98 -2.12 8.64
N LEU A 24 25.61 -3.27 8.34
CA LEU A 24 25.18 -4.14 7.25
C LEU A 24 23.78 -4.72 7.49
N GLY A 25 23.50 -5.18 8.72
CA GLY A 25 22.18 -5.68 9.10
C GLY A 25 21.07 -4.63 8.91
N ILE A 26 21.32 -3.38 9.33
CA ILE A 26 20.39 -2.26 9.11
C ILE A 26 20.18 -2.01 7.61
N CYS A 27 21.26 -2.02 6.83
CA CYS A 27 21.18 -1.77 5.38
C CYS A 27 20.38 -2.87 4.66
N VAL A 28 20.58 -4.14 5.02
CA VAL A 28 19.78 -5.27 4.51
C VAL A 28 18.32 -5.15 4.93
N PHE A 29 18.04 -4.75 6.17
CA PHE A 29 16.67 -4.56 6.64
C PHE A 29 15.94 -3.42 5.90
N LEU A 30 16.60 -2.27 5.73
CA LEU A 30 16.04 -1.12 4.99
C LEU A 30 15.81 -1.44 3.50
N THR A 31 16.71 -2.22 2.89
CA THR A 31 16.52 -2.67 1.50
C THR A 31 15.36 -3.66 1.37
N LEU A 32 15.19 -4.59 2.30
CA LEU A 32 14.03 -5.49 2.34
C LEU A 32 12.72 -4.72 2.54
N LEU A 33 12.72 -3.70 3.40
CA LEU A 33 11.58 -2.79 3.58
C LEU A 33 11.25 -2.05 2.28
N LEU A 34 12.24 -1.48 1.59
CA LEU A 34 12.01 -0.76 0.33
C LEU A 34 11.44 -1.70 -0.76
N VAL A 35 11.99 -2.92 -0.88
CA VAL A 35 11.54 -3.91 -1.86
C VAL A 35 10.11 -4.38 -1.56
N SER A 36 9.71 -4.49 -0.29
CA SER A 36 8.33 -4.85 0.07
C SER A 36 7.31 -3.80 -0.36
N GLN A 37 7.67 -2.50 -0.32
CA GLN A 37 6.83 -1.41 -0.83
C GLN A 37 6.54 -1.58 -2.32
N LEU A 38 7.60 -1.80 -3.13
CA LEU A 38 7.49 -1.98 -4.58
C LEU A 38 6.77 -3.28 -4.96
N HIS A 39 6.70 -4.23 -4.03
CA HIS A 39 6.02 -5.49 -4.24
C HIS A 39 4.49 -5.32 -4.24
N TYR A 40 3.94 -4.41 -3.41
CA TYR A 40 2.50 -4.22 -3.32
C TYR A 40 1.89 -3.71 -4.62
N GLU A 41 2.43 -2.63 -5.21
CA GLU A 41 1.91 -2.08 -6.47
C GLU A 41 1.85 -3.16 -7.57
N LYS A 42 2.97 -3.85 -7.80
CA LYS A 42 3.04 -4.91 -8.84
C LYS A 42 2.14 -6.10 -8.52
N ARG A 43 2.04 -6.50 -7.25
CA ARG A 43 1.18 -7.61 -6.81
C ARG A 43 -0.29 -7.26 -7.01
N ILE A 44 -0.70 -6.06 -6.62
CA ILE A 44 -2.06 -5.55 -6.78
C ILE A 44 -2.41 -5.44 -8.26
N GLN A 45 -1.55 -4.82 -9.07
CA GLN A 45 -1.74 -4.74 -10.52
C GLN A 45 -1.95 -6.13 -11.14
N LYS A 46 -1.09 -7.11 -10.80
CA LYS A 46 -1.24 -8.49 -11.29
C LYS A 46 -2.52 -9.16 -10.82
N PHE A 47 -2.95 -8.91 -9.58
CA PHE A 47 -4.18 -9.45 -9.02
C PHE A 47 -5.40 -8.88 -9.76
N VAL A 48 -5.48 -7.55 -9.91
CA VAL A 48 -6.58 -6.88 -10.61
C VAL A 48 -6.67 -7.36 -12.07
N LEU A 49 -5.54 -7.41 -12.77
CA LEU A 49 -5.53 -7.86 -14.17
C LEU A 49 -5.90 -9.34 -14.34
N ARG A 50 -5.62 -10.19 -13.34
CA ARG A 50 -5.94 -11.62 -13.39
C ARG A 50 -7.43 -11.89 -13.10
N ASN A 51 -8.03 -11.11 -12.22
CA ASN A 51 -9.40 -11.31 -11.74
C ASN A 51 -10.35 -10.21 -12.22
N GLU A 52 -10.00 -9.53 -13.31
CA GLU A 52 -10.68 -8.30 -13.75
C GLU A 52 -12.18 -8.51 -13.96
N GLU A 53 -12.55 -9.58 -14.66
CA GLU A 53 -13.94 -9.86 -15.05
C GLU A 53 -14.82 -10.03 -13.81
N GLU A 54 -14.42 -10.93 -12.91
CA GLU A 54 -15.09 -11.19 -11.64
C GLU A 54 -15.16 -9.94 -10.74
N LEU A 55 -14.03 -9.23 -10.59
CA LEU A 55 -14.00 -8.00 -9.79
C LEU A 55 -14.90 -6.91 -10.37
N THR A 56 -14.97 -6.79 -11.69
CA THR A 56 -15.79 -5.79 -12.37
C THR A 56 -17.26 -6.12 -12.26
N GLU A 57 -17.63 -7.39 -12.44
CA GLU A 57 -19.00 -7.87 -12.26
C GLU A 57 -19.45 -7.67 -10.82
N PHE A 58 -18.67 -8.14 -9.85
CA PHE A 58 -18.94 -7.94 -8.42
C PHE A 58 -19.15 -6.46 -8.10
N THR A 59 -18.29 -5.60 -8.61
CA THR A 59 -18.32 -4.17 -8.32
C THR A 59 -19.55 -3.48 -8.92
N LYS A 60 -19.92 -3.81 -10.15
CA LYS A 60 -21.13 -3.28 -10.78
C LYS A 60 -22.38 -3.71 -10.02
N ASN A 61 -22.48 -5.00 -9.69
CA ASN A 61 -23.58 -5.53 -8.87
C ASN A 61 -23.62 -4.80 -7.51
N TYR A 62 -22.47 -4.64 -6.86
CA TYR A 62 -22.36 -3.93 -5.59
C TYR A 62 -22.86 -2.49 -5.70
N LEU A 63 -22.61 -1.79 -6.81
CA LEU A 63 -23.08 -0.41 -7.02
C LEU A 63 -24.59 -0.33 -7.29
N GLU A 64 -25.16 -1.30 -8.00
CA GLU A 64 -26.57 -1.31 -8.42
C GLU A 64 -27.54 -1.69 -7.29
N VAL A 65 -27.09 -2.45 -6.30
CA VAL A 65 -27.96 -2.92 -5.21
C VAL A 65 -28.20 -1.88 -4.12
N GLU A 66 -29.36 -2.02 -3.48
CA GLU A 66 -29.79 -1.24 -2.31
C GLU A 66 -28.86 -1.46 -1.10
N GLN A 67 -28.83 -0.50 -0.17
CA GLN A 67 -27.91 -0.50 0.97
C GLN A 67 -27.99 -1.77 1.85
N ARG A 68 -29.17 -2.38 1.97
CA ARG A 68 -29.32 -3.62 2.74
C ARG A 68 -28.60 -4.79 2.10
N GLU A 69 -28.74 -4.93 0.79
CA GLU A 69 -28.13 -6.01 0.00
C GLU A 69 -26.62 -5.80 -0.12
N ARG A 70 -26.19 -4.54 -0.30
CA ARG A 70 -24.78 -4.13 -0.22
C ARG A 70 -24.09 -4.63 1.05
N ARG A 71 -24.74 -4.51 2.21
CA ARG A 71 -24.20 -5.05 3.48
C ARG A 71 -24.09 -6.56 3.49
N HIS A 72 -25.03 -7.27 2.86
CA HIS A 72 -24.94 -8.74 2.73
C HIS A 72 -23.76 -9.13 1.85
N MET A 73 -23.61 -8.52 0.68
CA MET A 73 -22.46 -8.76 -0.21
C MET A 73 -21.13 -8.47 0.47
N PHE A 74 -21.07 -7.46 1.34
CA PHE A 74 -19.87 -7.13 2.11
C PHE A 74 -19.45 -8.25 3.07
N GLU A 75 -20.40 -8.80 3.83
CA GLU A 75 -20.10 -9.89 4.77
C GLU A 75 -19.78 -11.19 4.02
N GLU A 76 -20.50 -11.50 2.94
CA GLU A 76 -20.23 -12.67 2.09
C GLU A 76 -18.81 -12.60 1.49
N TRP A 77 -18.43 -11.45 0.92
CA TRP A 77 -17.07 -11.22 0.42
C TRP A 77 -16.01 -11.51 1.48
N LYS A 78 -16.25 -11.03 2.71
CA LYS A 78 -15.32 -11.19 3.83
C LYS A 78 -15.22 -12.65 4.28
N GLU A 79 -16.33 -13.40 4.26
CA GLU A 79 -16.32 -14.84 4.56
C GLU A 79 -15.56 -15.64 3.50
N GLU A 80 -15.72 -15.31 2.21
CA GLU A 80 -15.10 -16.04 1.09
C GLU A 80 -13.61 -15.71 0.89
N ASN A 81 -13.24 -14.43 0.98
CA ASN A 81 -11.89 -13.94 0.62
C ASN A 81 -10.97 -13.73 1.83
N GLY A 82 -11.53 -13.84 3.03
CA GLY A 82 -10.84 -13.61 4.29
C GLY A 82 -10.19 -12.22 4.36
N TYR A 83 -8.99 -12.17 4.92
CA TYR A 83 -8.26 -10.91 5.14
C TYR A 83 -7.32 -10.51 3.99
N SER A 84 -7.24 -11.32 2.92
CA SER A 84 -6.23 -11.14 1.87
C SER A 84 -6.56 -9.98 0.92
N VAL A 85 -7.85 -9.81 0.60
CA VAL A 85 -8.42 -8.69 -0.14
C VAL A 85 -9.73 -8.33 0.54
N GLN A 86 -9.77 -7.19 1.22
CA GLN A 86 -10.89 -6.77 2.02
C GLN A 86 -11.64 -5.67 1.27
N LEU A 87 -12.92 -5.90 0.97
CA LEU A 87 -13.80 -4.82 0.55
C LEU A 87 -13.87 -3.77 1.67
N THR A 88 -13.61 -2.51 1.36
CA THR A 88 -13.70 -1.40 2.32
C THR A 88 -14.99 -0.61 2.17
N GLY A 89 -15.77 -0.92 1.13
CA GLY A 89 -17.05 -0.29 0.83
C GLY A 89 -16.93 0.79 -0.23
N LEU A 90 -17.83 1.77 -0.14
CA LEU A 90 -17.86 2.92 -1.05
C LEU A 90 -16.98 4.04 -0.51
N PHE A 91 -16.05 4.50 -1.34
CA PHE A 91 -15.24 5.66 -1.02
C PHE A 91 -14.77 6.39 -2.30
N PRO A 92 -15.24 7.61 -2.60
CA PRO A 92 -16.26 8.38 -1.88
C PRO A 92 -17.66 7.79 -2.11
N GLU A 93 -18.46 8.31 -3.03
CA GLU A 93 -19.88 7.90 -3.14
C GLU A 93 -20.11 6.63 -3.97
N ASN A 94 -19.38 6.46 -5.07
CA ASN A 94 -19.65 5.41 -6.06
C ASN A 94 -18.38 4.63 -6.46
N VAL A 95 -17.29 4.86 -5.75
CA VAL A 95 -16.02 4.17 -5.98
C VAL A 95 -15.93 3.00 -5.02
N VAL A 96 -15.74 1.80 -5.54
CA VAL A 96 -15.66 0.58 -4.73
C VAL A 96 -14.20 0.29 -4.43
N ALA A 97 -13.82 0.33 -3.16
CA ALA A 97 -12.44 0.22 -2.72
C ALA A 97 -12.13 -1.10 -2.01
N PHE A 98 -10.92 -1.59 -2.22
CA PHE A 98 -10.42 -2.85 -1.69
C PHE A 98 -9.05 -2.64 -1.04
N TYR A 99 -8.90 -3.08 0.20
CA TYR A 99 -7.65 -3.12 0.94
C TYR A 99 -6.94 -4.46 0.74
N MET A 100 -5.64 -4.45 0.39
CA MET A 100 -4.85 -5.68 0.21
C MET A 100 -3.69 -5.82 1.20
N GLY A 101 -3.29 -4.74 1.87
CA GLY A 101 -2.26 -4.82 2.89
C GLY A 101 -1.72 -3.48 3.32
N GLY A 102 -0.90 -3.51 4.35
CA GLY A 102 -0.38 -2.30 4.98
C GLY A 102 0.62 -2.66 6.06
N PHE A 103 1.32 -1.66 6.56
CA PHE A 103 2.26 -1.80 7.67
C PHE A 103 2.35 -0.48 8.44
N GLY A 104 2.64 -0.57 9.73
CA GLY A 104 2.79 0.57 10.61
C GLY A 104 2.04 0.40 11.92
N LEU A 105 2.21 1.38 12.81
CA LEU A 105 1.53 1.46 14.09
C LEU A 105 0.72 2.74 14.06
N ALA A 106 -0.61 2.63 14.20
CA ALA A 106 -1.48 3.79 14.18
C ALA A 106 -0.99 4.87 15.18
N PRO A 107 -0.93 6.15 14.79
CA PRO A 107 -1.42 6.70 13.51
C PRO A 107 -0.50 6.42 12.31
N SER A 108 0.82 6.31 12.53
CA SER A 108 1.85 6.12 11.50
C SER A 108 1.74 4.78 10.73
N SER A 109 0.94 4.78 9.68
CA SER A 109 0.56 3.58 8.95
C SER A 109 0.43 3.83 7.45
N VAL A 110 0.90 2.85 6.67
CA VAL A 110 0.79 2.85 5.21
C VAL A 110 -0.17 1.74 4.79
N TYR A 111 -1.12 2.07 3.93
CA TYR A 111 -2.10 1.15 3.38
C TYR A 111 -2.00 1.08 1.87
N TYR A 112 -2.26 -0.11 1.34
CA TYR A 112 -2.27 -0.41 -0.09
C TYR A 112 -3.55 -1.09 -0.47
N GLY A 113 -4.00 -0.76 -1.66
CA GLY A 113 -5.17 -1.40 -2.23
C GLY A 113 -5.41 -0.96 -3.66
N PHE A 114 -6.64 -1.18 -4.08
CA PHE A 114 -7.12 -0.79 -5.39
C PHE A 114 -8.60 -0.40 -5.29
N TYR A 115 -9.08 0.29 -6.31
CA TYR A 115 -10.49 0.64 -6.41
C TYR A 115 -10.96 0.65 -7.85
N TYR A 116 -12.28 0.53 -7.99
CA TYR A 116 -13.02 0.74 -9.22
C TYR A 116 -13.69 2.11 -9.22
N SER A 117 -13.42 2.92 -10.23
CA SER A 117 -14.11 4.18 -10.51
C SER A 117 -15.02 4.02 -11.73
N PRO A 118 -16.36 4.12 -11.56
CA PRO A 118 -17.30 4.01 -12.68
C PRO A 118 -17.05 5.02 -13.81
N GLU A 119 -16.59 6.23 -13.46
CA GLU A 119 -16.32 7.31 -14.40
C GLU A 119 -14.92 7.26 -15.01
N ASP A 120 -14.09 6.29 -14.62
CA ASP A 120 -12.67 6.20 -15.02
C ASP A 120 -11.88 7.48 -14.67
N ILE A 121 -12.16 8.01 -13.47
CA ILE A 121 -11.51 9.20 -12.91
C ILE A 121 -10.81 8.79 -11.60
N PRO A 122 -9.53 9.15 -11.41
CA PRO A 122 -8.83 8.84 -10.17
C PRO A 122 -9.40 9.65 -9.00
N VAL A 123 -9.56 9.02 -7.84
CA VAL A 123 -10.12 9.64 -6.64
C VAL A 123 -9.19 9.49 -5.44
N GLY A 124 -8.88 10.60 -4.77
CA GLY A 124 -8.08 10.65 -3.54
C GLY A 124 -8.91 10.43 -2.27
N THR A 125 -8.25 10.35 -1.13
CA THR A 125 -8.85 10.10 0.21
C THR A 125 -9.65 11.27 0.79
N GLY A 126 -9.74 12.40 0.08
CA GLY A 126 -10.46 13.59 0.53
C GLY A 126 -9.66 14.52 1.47
N GLU A 127 -8.46 14.15 1.92
CA GLU A 127 -7.62 15.00 2.80
C GLU A 127 -6.83 16.08 2.06
N GLY A 128 -6.75 16.01 0.73
CA GLY A 128 -5.95 16.95 -0.07
C GLY A 128 -6.33 16.96 -1.55
N GLN A 129 -5.84 17.97 -2.27
CA GLN A 129 -6.04 18.05 -3.71
C GLN A 129 -5.21 16.98 -4.43
N LEU A 130 -5.88 16.25 -5.33
CA LEU A 130 -5.20 15.29 -6.19
C LEU A 130 -4.47 16.01 -7.34
N VAL A 131 -3.18 15.78 -7.44
CA VAL A 131 -2.29 16.39 -8.45
C VAL A 131 -1.75 15.30 -9.37
N LYS A 132 -1.82 15.53 -10.69
CA LYS A 132 -1.27 14.59 -11.68
C LYS A 132 0.25 14.68 -11.69
N ALA A 133 0.93 13.54 -11.73
CA ALA A 133 2.39 13.49 -11.77
C ALA A 133 2.92 14.03 -13.11
N GLU A 134 3.83 15.01 -13.07
CA GLU A 134 4.34 15.72 -14.26
C GLU A 134 4.97 14.80 -15.32
N ARG A 135 5.55 13.68 -14.89
CA ARG A 135 6.30 12.74 -15.75
C ARG A 135 5.62 11.37 -15.90
N ASP A 136 4.47 11.17 -15.28
CA ASP A 136 3.73 9.91 -15.30
C ASP A 136 2.26 10.17 -15.60
N ASN A 137 1.87 9.90 -16.84
CA ASN A 137 0.51 10.12 -17.30
C ASN A 137 -0.53 9.21 -16.63
N ALA A 138 -0.08 8.16 -15.94
CA ALA A 138 -0.89 7.22 -15.21
C ALA A 138 -0.84 7.43 -13.68
N GLY A 139 -0.12 8.45 -13.19
CA GLY A 139 0.12 8.66 -11.76
C GLY A 139 -0.49 9.95 -11.23
N TRP A 140 -0.99 9.89 -9.99
CA TRP A 140 -1.41 11.05 -9.21
C TRP A 140 -0.91 10.94 -7.78
N SER A 141 -0.79 12.08 -7.11
CA SER A 141 -0.47 12.15 -5.69
C SER A 141 -1.32 13.21 -4.99
N TRP A 142 -1.57 13.04 -3.71
CA TRP A 142 -2.20 14.05 -2.87
C TRP A 142 -1.41 14.19 -1.56
N GLN A 143 -1.48 15.38 -0.98
CA GLN A 143 -0.89 15.71 0.31
C GLN A 143 -1.99 16.21 1.24
N GLY A 144 -2.13 15.56 2.39
CA GLY A 144 -3.09 15.94 3.43
C GLY A 144 -2.46 16.81 4.52
N TYR A 145 -3.10 16.81 5.70
CA TYR A 145 -2.57 17.49 6.88
C TYR A 145 -1.28 16.84 7.37
N GLY A 146 -0.31 17.65 7.79
CA GLY A 146 0.97 17.15 8.31
C GLY A 146 1.75 16.40 7.22
N ASP A 147 2.18 15.19 7.52
CA ASP A 147 2.89 14.30 6.60
C ASP A 147 1.97 13.29 5.91
N ASN A 148 0.65 13.31 6.13
CA ASN A 148 -0.32 12.43 5.44
C ASN A 148 -0.28 12.61 3.93
N GLY A 149 -0.47 11.54 3.18
CA GLY A 149 -0.52 11.65 1.74
C GLY A 149 -0.84 10.33 1.06
N GLY A 150 -0.82 10.37 -0.27
CA GLY A 150 -1.04 9.17 -1.04
C GLY A 150 -0.62 9.29 -2.49
N GLU A 151 -0.48 8.13 -3.10
CA GLU A 151 -0.17 7.91 -4.50
C GLU A 151 -1.29 7.07 -5.11
N ILE A 152 -1.68 7.41 -6.34
CA ILE A 152 -2.66 6.69 -7.13
C ILE A 152 -2.02 6.38 -8.47
N ARG A 153 -2.26 5.15 -8.96
CA ARG A 153 -1.84 4.79 -10.32
C ARG A 153 -2.94 4.08 -11.08
N LYS A 154 -3.12 4.46 -12.34
CA LYS A 154 -4.03 3.76 -13.25
C LYS A 154 -3.47 2.37 -13.55
N ILE A 155 -4.28 1.34 -13.32
CA ILE A 155 -3.95 -0.04 -13.69
C ILE A 155 -4.46 -0.30 -15.12
N LYS A 156 -5.74 0.03 -15.34
CA LYS A 156 -6.46 -0.06 -16.62
C LYS A 156 -7.73 0.82 -16.56
N PRO A 157 -8.58 0.89 -17.60
CA PRO A 157 -9.85 1.60 -17.48
C PRO A 157 -10.64 1.17 -16.24
N HIS A 158 -11.17 2.15 -15.50
CA HIS A 158 -11.89 2.05 -14.23
C HIS A 158 -11.08 1.56 -13.03
N TRP A 159 -9.95 0.88 -13.22
CA TRP A 159 -9.20 0.27 -12.13
C TRP A 159 -7.93 1.05 -11.78
N TYR A 160 -7.81 1.39 -10.49
CA TYR A 160 -6.71 2.17 -9.96
C TYR A 160 -6.10 1.49 -8.74
N TYR A 161 -4.78 1.57 -8.63
CA TYR A 161 -4.02 1.26 -7.43
C TYR A 161 -3.98 2.49 -6.52
N TYR A 162 -4.00 2.29 -5.21
CA TYR A 162 -3.69 3.33 -4.25
C TYR A 162 -2.66 2.87 -3.21
N LYS A 163 -1.89 3.85 -2.75
CA LYS A 163 -1.07 3.83 -1.53
C LYS A 163 -1.42 5.09 -0.74
N CYS A 164 -1.74 4.94 0.54
CA CYS A 164 -1.95 6.07 1.43
C CYS A 164 -1.14 5.90 2.71
N TRP A 165 -0.72 7.01 3.29
CA TRP A 165 -0.02 7.06 4.58
C TRP A 165 -0.62 8.15 5.46
N PHE A 166 -0.71 7.84 6.75
CA PHE A 166 -1.24 8.66 7.83
C PHE A 166 -0.34 8.52 9.07
#